data_AF-A0A920IAT0-F1
#
_entry.id   AF-A0A920IAT0-F1
#
_cell.length_a   1.000
_cell.length_b   1.000
_cell.length_c   1.000
_cell.angle_alpha   90.00
_cell.angle_beta   90.00
_cell.angle_gamma   90.00
#
_symmetry.space_group_name_H-M   'P 1'
#
loop_
_entity.id
_entity.type
_entity.pdbx_description
1 polymer ?
#
loop_
_entity_poly.entity_id
_entity_poly.type
_entity_poly.pdbx_seq_one_letter_code
_entity_poly.pdbx_strand_id
1 'polypeptide(L)' 'MVKKNGLWLLFYTNGQLMGKGNYLEDREDGEWQYYLRDGRINQEISGNYKDGKKIKSK' A
#
# COMPACT_ATOMS: atom_id res chain seq x y z
N MET A 1 -10.65 -12.60 -15.43
CA MET A 1 -9.62 -12.42 -14.38
C MET A 1 -10.17 -11.40 -13.40
N VAL A 2 -10.25 -11.73 -12.11
CA VAL A 2 -10.73 -10.79 -11.09
C VAL A 2 -9.59 -9.85 -10.74
N LYS A 3 -9.75 -8.56 -11.04
CA LYS A 3 -8.79 -7.53 -10.65
C LYS A 3 -9.05 -7.11 -9.21
N LYS A 4 -7.99 -6.83 -8.45
CA LYS A 4 -8.08 -6.20 -7.13
C LYS A 4 -8.66 -4.80 -7.29
N ASN A 5 -9.73 -4.53 -6.54
CA ASN A 5 -10.36 -3.23 -6.44
C ASN A 5 -10.78 -2.98 -4.98
N GLY A 6 -10.72 -1.73 -4.54
CA GLY A 6 -11.12 -1.31 -3.18
C GLY A 6 -10.00 -1.44 -2.15
N LEU A 7 -10.35 -1.50 -0.87
CA LEU A 7 -9.41 -1.50 0.25
C LEU A 7 -8.75 -2.86 0.44
N TRP A 8 -7.43 -2.87 0.61
CA TRP A 8 -6.65 -4.07 0.87
C TRP A 8 -5.77 -3.90 2.10
N LEU A 9 -5.60 -5.02 2.80
CA LEU A 9 -4.66 -5.17 3.90
C LEU A 9 -3.63 -6.22 3.51
N LEU A 10 -2.37 -5.87 3.63
CA LEU A 10 -1.24 -6.74 3.40
C LEU A 10 -0.62 -7.08 4.75
N PHE A 11 -0.29 -8.35 4.96
CA PHE A 11 0.27 -8.83 6.21
C PHE A 11 1.60 -9.53 5.98
N TYR A 12 2.51 -9.41 6.93
CA TYR A 12 3.70 -10.23 7.02
C TYR A 12 3.33 -11.68 7.39
N THR A 13 4.26 -12.61 7.20
CA THR A 13 4.10 -14.03 7.55
C THR A 13 3.81 -14.26 9.03
N ASN A 14 4.19 -13.31 9.90
CA ASN A 14 3.91 -13.33 11.34
C ASN A 14 2.54 -12.73 11.70
N GLY A 15 1.72 -12.36 10.71
CA GLY A 15 0.39 -11.77 10.91
C GLY A 15 0.38 -10.27 11.20
N GLN A 16 1.54 -9.61 11.29
CA GLN A 16 1.60 -8.15 11.48
C GLN A 16 1.23 -7.42 10.20
N LEU A 17 0.59 -6.25 10.34
CA LEU A 17 0.21 -5.41 9.22
C LEU A 17 1.47 -4.91 8.49
N MET A 18 1.60 -5.27 7.21
CA MET A 18 2.67 -4.83 6.31
C MET A 18 2.26 -3.59 5.53
N GLY A 19 1.00 -3.48 5.15
CA GLY A 19 0.51 -2.29 4.47
C GLY A 19 -1.00 -2.26 4.27
N LYS A 20 -1.52 -1.09 3.95
CA LYS A 20 -2.93 -0.86 3.65
C LYS A 20 -3.11 0.28 2.67
N GLY A 21 -4.12 0.14 1.81
CA GLY A 21 -4.48 1.14 0.81
C GLY A 21 -5.48 0.58 -0.19
N ASN A 22 -5.81 1.37 -1.21
CA ASN A 22 -6.75 0.94 -2.24
C ASN A 22 -6.02 0.42 -3.48
N TYR A 23 -6.55 -0.65 -4.04
CA TYR A 23 -6.25 -1.04 -5.41
C TYR A 23 -7.34 -0.53 -6.35
N LEU A 24 -6.93 -0.13 -7.55
CA LEU A 24 -7.77 0.09 -8.71
C LEU A 24 -7.15 -0.68 -9.86
N GLU A 25 -7.89 -1.65 -10.39
CA GLU A 25 -7.44 -2.51 -11.49
C GLU A 25 -6.06 -3.18 -11.27
N ASP A 26 -5.87 -3.83 -10.13
CA ASP A 26 -4.61 -4.47 -9.71
C ASP A 26 -3.43 -3.51 -9.42
N ARG A 27 -3.67 -2.20 -9.43
CA ARG A 27 -2.64 -1.18 -9.15
C ARG A 27 -2.99 -0.35 -7.93
N GLU A 28 -1.96 0.06 -7.19
CA GLU A 28 -2.12 0.92 -6.02
C GLU A 28 -2.61 2.29 -6.47
N ASP A 29 -3.69 2.77 -5.84
CA ASP A 29 -4.35 4.05 -6.13
C ASP A 29 -4.73 4.77 -4.84
N GLY A 30 -4.36 6.05 -4.73
CA GLY A 30 -4.58 6.89 -3.56
C GLY A 30 -3.54 6.69 -2.45
N GLU A 31 -3.91 7.00 -1.23
CA GLU A 31 -3.01 6.89 -0.07
C GLU A 31 -2.71 5.43 0.30
N TRP A 32 -1.43 5.12 0.37
CA TRP A 32 -0.90 3.85 0.84
C TRP A 32 0.00 4.04 2.06
N GLN A 33 -0.20 3.19 3.06
CA GLN A 33 0.64 3.13 4.25
C GLN A 33 1.29 1.76 4.30
N TYR A 34 2.62 1.72 4.38
CA TYR A 34 3.38 0.50 4.65
C TYR A 34 4.11 0.64 5.97
N TYR A 35 4.28 -0.51 6.61
CA TYR A 35 4.91 -0.63 7.91
C TYR A 35 6.15 -1.51 7.75
N LEU A 36 7.19 -1.23 8.54
CA LEU A 36 8.32 -2.12 8.75
C LEU A 36 7.90 -3.26 9.69
N ARG A 37 8.74 -4.31 9.78
CA ARG A 37 8.49 -5.44 10.71
C ARG A 37 8.48 -5.06 12.18
N ASP A 38 8.98 -3.87 12.53
CA ASP A 38 8.91 -3.31 13.88
C ASP A 38 7.65 -2.45 14.11
N GLY A 39 6.75 -2.37 13.12
CA GLY A 39 5.50 -1.61 13.18
C GLY A 39 5.61 -0.13 12.85
N ARG A 40 6.82 0.42 12.65
CA ARG A 40 6.99 1.82 12.23
C ARG A 40 6.57 2.02 10.78
N ILE A 41 6.02 3.19 10.45
CA ILE A 41 5.69 3.54 9.06
C ILE A 41 6.98 3.58 8.23
N ASN A 42 6.99 2.87 7.12
CA ASN A 42 8.05 2.98 6.13
C ASN A 42 7.78 4.21 5.25
N GLN A 43 8.41 5.35 5.57
CA GLN A 43 8.21 6.62 4.85
C GLN A 43 8.72 6.59 3.40
N GLU A 44 9.68 5.72 3.09
CA GLU A 44 10.26 5.63 1.75
C GLU A 44 9.24 5.16 0.72
N ILE A 45 8.35 4.25 1.12
CA ILE A 45 7.31 3.67 0.26
C ILE A 45 5.89 4.10 0.64
N SER A 46 5.62 4.58 1.86
CA SER A 46 4.29 5.13 2.16
C SER A 46 4.06 6.47 1.45
N GLY A 47 2.84 6.72 0.97
CA GLY A 47 2.45 7.97 0.32
C GLY A 47 1.31 7.79 -0.67
N ASN A 48 1.09 8.79 -1.51
CA ASN A 48 0.07 8.75 -2.56
C ASN A 48 0.56 7.99 -3.79
N TYR A 49 -0.27 7.10 -4.33
CA TYR A 49 0.01 6.28 -5.50
C TYR A 49 -1.00 6.54 -6.62
N LYS A 50 -0.51 6.49 -7.85
CA LYS A 50 -1.35 6.44 -9.04
C LYS A 50 -0.80 5.42 -10.02
N ASP A 51 -1.67 4.52 -10.47
CA ASP A 51 -1.31 3.42 -11.36
C ASP A 51 -0.10 2.60 -10.86
N GLY A 52 -0.02 2.37 -9.56
CA GLY A 52 1.07 1.61 -8.93
C GLY A 52 2.39 2.38 -8.79
N LYS A 53 2.40 3.70 -9.05
CA LYS A 53 3.59 4.54 -8.90
C LYS A 53 3.37 5.56 -7.79
N LYS A 54 4.31 5.63 -6.85
CA LYS A 54 4.33 6.65 -5.82
C LYS A 54 4.51 8.03 -6.46
N ILE A 55 3.56 8.92 -6.23
CA ILE A 55 3.64 10.32 -6.64
C ILE A 55 4.41 11.07 -5.55
N LYS A 56 5.49 11.75 -5.95
CA LYS A 56 6.16 12.71 -5.07
C LYS A 56 5.45 14.04 -5.20
N SER A 57 4.84 14.52 -4.11
CA SER A 57 4.49 15.95 -4.05
C SER A 57 5.79 16.74 -4.07
N LYS A 58 5.88 17.69 -5.00
CA LYS A 58 7.01 18.61 -5.14
C LYS A 58 7.00 19.63 -4.00
#